data_AF-I7LTQ7-F1
#
_entry.id   AF-I7LTQ7-F1
#
_cell.length_a   1.000
_cell.length_b   1.000
_cell.length_c   1.000
_cell.angle_alpha   90.00
_cell.angle_beta   90.00
_cell.angle_gamma   90.00
#
_symmetry.space_group_name_H-M   'P 1'
#
loop_
_entity.id
_entity.type
_entity.pdbx_description
1 polymer ?
#
loop_
_entity_poly.entity_id
_entity_poly.type
_entity_poly.pdbx_seq_one_letter_code
_entity_poly.pdbx_strand_id
1 'polypeptide(L)'
;MLKSLLKLGTNSESGKKKDAIENQAPQLPPNFSDEVFNLELEAEHPNVDIQVINRLVELYAIAIEYYESIKSDKYLIFKNKTRSLLLKQNVNMAIDKAQEELKSEPNEELPFDLKKDKLEFSCDENISKQRQKELELNMKYIQQQDTKESVKTLINSHSQDIRHNKKIIQRDTDTQLSLIQKRLQMRKIKKHGPESVDTEENEKAKSDNGGRIRGSFELSSKNELDMDIIDITTPAKTEPSVSESNLKETQFQQKQEFMQEFEIPNHYEQMVLSQLDQTRNTSNYQDSNQINFEQSYLQNNDSSALNKTDQVHDLFREQHSSEQKKAKKKKVRVSQKSVMEFQLQNSIIPF
;
A
#
# COMPACT_ATOMS: atom_id res chain seq x y z
N MET A 1 42.15 -67.89 10.77
CA MET A 1 42.15 -67.90 9.30
C MET A 1 41.51 -66.60 8.81
N LEU A 2 42.33 -65.77 8.13
CA LEU A 2 41.98 -64.85 7.03
C LEU A 2 40.69 -64.02 7.09
N LYS A 3 40.81 -62.72 7.42
CA LYS A 3 40.56 -61.59 6.49
C LYS A 3 40.85 -60.24 7.17
N SER A 4 42.13 -59.89 7.10
CA SER A 4 42.67 -58.54 7.07
C SER A 4 42.29 -57.83 5.75
N LEU A 5 42.60 -56.54 5.68
CA LEU A 5 42.67 -55.67 4.49
C LEU A 5 41.36 -55.06 3.98
N LEU A 6 41.09 -53.83 4.44
CA LEU A 6 40.87 -52.65 3.59
C LEU A 6 40.84 -51.39 4.47
N LYS A 7 42.04 -50.96 4.86
CA LYS A 7 42.30 -49.63 5.44
C LYS A 7 43.01 -48.82 4.36
N LEU A 8 42.24 -48.19 3.48
CA LEU A 8 42.75 -47.22 2.53
C LEU A 8 42.51 -45.83 3.13
N GLY A 9 43.53 -45.34 3.82
CA GLY A 9 43.67 -43.92 4.09
C GLY A 9 44.19 -43.24 2.82
N THR A 10 43.46 -42.25 2.33
CA THR A 10 43.97 -41.29 1.36
C THR A 10 44.38 -40.04 2.12
N ASN A 11 45.62 -40.05 2.61
CA ASN A 11 46.34 -38.85 2.97
C ASN A 11 46.75 -38.15 1.67
N SER A 12 46.10 -37.04 1.34
CA SER A 12 46.57 -36.09 0.33
C SER A 12 46.96 -34.79 1.03
N GLU A 13 48.13 -34.81 1.68
CA GLU A 13 48.91 -33.60 1.91
C GLU A 13 49.85 -33.40 0.72
N SER A 14 49.60 -32.37 -0.08
CA SER A 14 50.67 -31.70 -0.82
C SER A 14 50.22 -30.27 -1.10
N GLY A 15 50.90 -29.34 -0.44
CA GLY A 15 50.54 -27.94 -0.44
C GLY A 15 50.78 -27.23 -1.77
N LYS A 16 49.92 -26.24 -2.00
CA LYS A 16 50.29 -24.99 -2.67
C LYS A 16 49.74 -23.85 -1.80
N LYS A 17 50.64 -23.22 -1.05
CA LYS A 17 50.39 -21.92 -0.42
C LYS A 17 50.45 -20.84 -1.50
N LYS A 18 49.63 -19.80 -1.28
CA LYS A 18 49.73 -18.41 -1.74
C LYS A 18 48.78 -17.98 -2.86
N ASP A 19 47.77 -17.25 -2.39
CA ASP A 19 47.23 -16.02 -2.98
C ASP A 19 46.18 -16.16 -4.10
N ALA A 20 45.29 -17.14 -3.97
CA ALA A 20 43.91 -16.95 -4.37
C ALA A 20 43.11 -16.66 -3.11
N ILE A 21 42.88 -15.37 -2.81
CA ILE A 21 41.64 -14.97 -2.12
C ILE A 21 40.54 -15.27 -3.13
N GLU A 22 40.27 -16.56 -3.31
CA GLU A 22 39.10 -17.04 -4.01
C GLU A 22 37.96 -16.44 -3.21
N ASN A 23 37.27 -15.47 -3.81
CA ASN A 23 36.07 -14.86 -3.28
C ASN A 23 35.07 -15.99 -3.03
N GLN A 24 35.19 -16.67 -1.90
CA GLN A 24 34.24 -17.68 -1.47
C GLN A 24 32.95 -16.91 -1.37
N ALA A 25 32.03 -17.22 -2.30
CA ALA A 25 30.71 -16.67 -2.24
C ALA A 25 30.22 -16.88 -0.80
N PRO A 26 29.70 -15.83 -0.14
CA PRO A 26 29.25 -15.93 1.23
C PRO A 26 28.36 -17.17 1.33
N GLN A 27 28.56 -18.01 2.35
CA GLN A 27 27.72 -19.18 2.56
C GLN A 27 26.76 -18.88 3.70
N LEU A 28 25.51 -19.35 3.57
CA LEU A 28 24.55 -19.24 4.66
C LEU A 28 24.99 -20.10 5.85
N PRO A 29 24.74 -19.66 7.09
CA PRO A 29 24.96 -20.47 8.28
C PRO A 29 24.24 -21.83 8.21
N PRO A 30 24.79 -22.88 8.82
CA PRO A 30 24.08 -24.16 8.92
C PRO A 30 22.78 -23.98 9.71
N ASN A 31 21.72 -24.69 9.31
CA ASN A 31 20.37 -24.59 9.89
C ASN A 31 19.72 -23.19 9.79
N PHE A 32 20.19 -22.33 8.89
CA PHE A 32 19.66 -20.97 8.69
C PHE A 32 18.13 -20.95 8.57
N SER A 33 17.55 -21.85 7.77
CA SER A 33 16.10 -21.86 7.54
C SER A 33 15.30 -22.18 8.80
N ASP A 34 15.77 -23.14 9.61
CA ASP A 34 15.09 -23.54 10.85
C ASP A 34 15.26 -22.46 11.92
N GLU A 35 16.45 -21.87 12.03
CA GLU A 35 16.74 -20.79 12.98
C GLU A 35 15.89 -19.54 12.68
N VAL A 36 15.83 -19.11 11.42
CA VAL A 36 14.98 -17.99 10.98
C VAL A 36 13.51 -18.28 11.27
N PHE A 37 13.03 -19.48 10.96
CA PHE A 37 11.63 -19.84 11.19
C PHE A 37 11.26 -19.82 12.68
N ASN A 38 12.12 -20.38 13.54
CA ASN A 38 11.87 -20.41 14.98
C ASN A 38 11.89 -19.00 15.59
N LEU A 39 12.84 -18.15 15.18
CA LEU A 39 12.90 -16.76 15.63
C LEU A 39 11.75 -15.91 15.08
N GLU A 40 11.29 -16.16 13.84
CA GLU A 40 10.10 -15.52 13.28
C GLU A 40 8.85 -15.83 14.12
N LEU A 41 8.69 -17.09 14.54
CA LEU A 41 7.58 -17.52 15.39
C LEU A 41 7.67 -16.88 16.78
N GLU A 42 8.86 -16.84 17.36
CA GLU A 42 9.09 -16.22 18.67
C GLU A 42 8.84 -14.70 18.65
N ALA A 43 9.21 -14.03 17.56
CA ALA A 43 8.97 -12.62 17.35
C ALA A 43 7.48 -12.24 17.15
N GLU A 44 6.57 -13.21 16.99
CA GLU A 44 5.13 -12.97 16.99
C GLU A 44 4.53 -12.91 18.41
N HIS A 45 5.28 -13.30 19.44
CA HIS A 45 4.80 -13.22 20.81
C HIS A 45 4.71 -11.75 21.29
N PRO A 46 3.73 -11.44 22.17
CA PRO A 46 3.54 -10.08 22.68
C PRO A 46 4.71 -9.60 23.55
N ASN A 47 5.39 -10.51 24.24
CA ASN A 47 6.54 -10.23 25.10
C ASN A 47 7.80 -10.84 24.48
N VAL A 48 8.26 -10.26 23.37
CA VAL A 48 9.46 -10.70 22.67
C VAL A 48 10.71 -10.15 23.35
N ASP A 49 11.77 -10.96 23.42
CA ASP A 49 13.08 -10.53 23.91
C ASP A 49 13.86 -9.78 22.82
N ILE A 50 14.63 -8.77 23.22
CA ILE A 50 15.46 -7.97 22.30
C ILE A 50 16.56 -8.81 21.65
N GLN A 51 17.06 -9.86 22.33
CA GLN A 51 18.07 -10.74 21.77
C GLN A 51 17.55 -11.52 20.57
N VAL A 52 16.31 -11.99 20.63
CA VAL A 52 15.61 -12.68 19.53
C VAL A 52 15.50 -11.76 18.32
N ILE A 53 15.10 -10.51 18.53
CA ILE A 53 14.98 -9.50 17.47
C ILE A 53 16.34 -9.23 16.82
N ASN A 54 17.37 -8.96 17.62
CA ASN A 54 18.72 -8.68 17.12
C ASN A 54 19.25 -9.85 16.30
N ARG A 55 19.09 -11.08 16.82
CA ARG A 55 19.52 -12.28 16.12
C ARG A 55 18.79 -12.48 14.79
N LEU A 56 17.49 -12.22 14.76
CA LEU A 56 16.70 -12.32 13.53
C LEU A 56 17.11 -11.27 12.48
N VAL A 57 17.40 -10.03 12.91
CA VAL A 57 17.90 -8.96 12.03
C VAL A 57 19.27 -9.32 11.46
N GLU A 58 20.18 -9.88 12.27
CA GLU A 58 21.47 -10.38 11.80
C GLU A 58 21.32 -11.46 10.73
N LEU A 59 20.47 -12.46 10.96
CA LEU A 59 20.21 -13.53 9.98
C LEU A 59 19.63 -12.98 8.69
N TYR A 60 18.70 -12.02 8.75
CA TYR A 60 18.20 -11.35 7.55
C TYR A 60 19.27 -10.56 6.82
N ALA A 61 20.18 -9.87 7.53
CA ALA A 61 21.28 -9.15 6.89
C ALA A 61 22.21 -10.12 6.13
N ILE A 62 22.57 -11.25 6.74
CA ILE A 62 23.36 -12.31 6.11
C ILE A 62 22.62 -12.88 4.88
N ALA A 63 21.32 -13.10 4.98
CA ALA A 63 20.51 -13.60 3.88
C ALA A 63 20.45 -12.60 2.72
N ILE A 64 20.30 -11.31 3.00
CA ILE A 64 20.28 -10.25 1.99
C ILE A 64 21.61 -10.24 1.25
N GLU A 65 22.74 -10.21 1.95
CA GLU A 65 24.08 -10.23 1.36
C GLU A 65 24.30 -11.49 0.51
N TYR A 66 23.92 -12.66 1.03
CA TYR A 66 23.98 -13.93 0.31
C TYR A 66 23.19 -13.90 -0.99
N TYR A 67 21.89 -13.61 -0.91
CA TYR A 67 21.00 -13.66 -2.07
C TYR A 67 21.28 -12.53 -3.09
N GLU A 68 21.80 -11.39 -2.63
CA GLU A 68 22.26 -10.29 -3.47
C GLU A 68 23.54 -10.68 -4.23
N SER A 69 24.48 -11.38 -3.59
CA SER A 69 25.71 -11.86 -4.24
C SER A 69 25.45 -12.86 -5.38
N ILE A 70 24.44 -13.72 -5.23
CA ILE A 70 24.02 -14.67 -6.27
C ILE A 70 22.96 -14.10 -7.23
N LYS A 71 22.66 -12.79 -7.14
CA LYS A 71 21.66 -12.07 -7.97
C LYS A 71 20.27 -12.72 -7.98
N SER A 72 19.85 -13.27 -6.84
CA SER A 72 18.54 -13.90 -6.67
C SER A 72 17.55 -12.93 -6.02
N ASP A 73 16.41 -12.67 -6.66
CA ASP A 73 15.34 -11.77 -6.17
C ASP A 73 14.84 -12.06 -4.74
N LYS A 74 15.15 -13.24 -4.19
CA LYS A 74 14.93 -13.58 -2.77
C LYS A 74 15.53 -12.55 -1.80
N TYR A 75 16.60 -11.83 -2.14
CA TYR A 75 17.12 -10.76 -1.27
C TYR A 75 16.06 -9.69 -0.97
N LEU A 76 15.15 -9.43 -1.92
CA LEU A 76 14.07 -8.45 -1.76
C LEU A 76 13.03 -8.93 -0.74
N ILE A 77 12.80 -10.24 -0.66
CA ILE A 77 11.93 -10.86 0.35
C ILE A 77 12.49 -10.58 1.75
N PHE A 78 13.79 -10.79 1.96
CA PHE A 78 14.43 -10.53 3.24
C PHE A 78 14.49 -9.03 3.57
N LYS A 79 14.76 -8.14 2.59
CA LYS A 79 14.66 -6.67 2.79
C LYS A 79 13.25 -6.27 3.27
N ASN A 80 12.21 -6.82 2.66
CA ASN A 80 10.82 -6.56 3.06
C ASN A 80 10.51 -7.15 4.44
N LYS A 81 10.96 -8.38 4.74
CA LYS A 81 10.78 -9.00 6.06
C LYS A 81 11.45 -8.20 7.17
N THR A 82 12.67 -7.68 6.97
CA THR A 82 13.34 -6.79 7.94
C THR A 82 12.52 -5.54 8.19
N ARG A 83 12.06 -4.87 7.13
CA ARG A 83 11.22 -3.66 7.27
C ARG A 83 9.92 -3.96 8.01
N SER A 84 9.24 -5.05 7.66
CA SER A 84 8.00 -5.46 8.32
C SER A 84 8.20 -5.80 9.80
N LEU A 85 9.31 -6.47 10.15
CA LEU A 85 9.66 -6.80 11.53
C LEU A 85 9.80 -5.52 12.39
N LEU A 86 10.54 -4.53 11.89
CA LEU A 86 10.80 -3.26 12.59
C LEU A 86 9.58 -2.34 12.67
N LEU A 87 8.50 -2.63 11.93
CA LEU A 87 7.24 -1.90 12.04
C LEU A 87 6.26 -2.54 13.04
N LYS A 88 6.56 -3.75 13.56
CA LYS A 88 5.66 -4.42 14.51
C LYS A 88 5.71 -3.73 15.87
N GLN A 89 4.54 -3.54 16.49
CA GLN A 89 4.40 -2.82 17.76
C GLN A 89 5.09 -3.54 18.93
N ASN A 90 4.97 -4.87 19.02
CA ASN A 90 5.63 -5.67 20.06
C ASN A 90 7.16 -5.58 19.98
N VAL A 91 7.71 -5.53 18.77
CA VAL A 91 9.15 -5.35 18.52
C VAL A 91 9.62 -3.97 19.00
N ASN A 92 8.88 -2.92 18.65
CA ASN A 92 9.21 -1.55 19.10
C ASN A 92 9.17 -1.43 20.63
N MET A 93 8.17 -2.04 21.29
CA MET A 93 8.10 -2.07 22.75
C MET A 93 9.31 -2.78 23.39
N ALA A 94 9.79 -3.87 22.79
CA ALA A 94 10.98 -4.58 23.27
C ALA A 94 12.26 -3.74 23.09
N ILE A 95 12.39 -3.03 21.98
CA ILE A 95 13.51 -2.10 21.72
C ILE A 95 13.49 -0.96 22.74
N ASP A 96 12.33 -0.33 22.95
CA ASP A 96 12.18 0.79 23.89
C ASP A 96 12.53 0.35 25.33
N LYS A 97 12.05 -0.83 25.73
CA LYS A 97 12.35 -1.42 27.04
C LYS A 97 13.85 -1.65 27.22
N ALA A 98 14.52 -2.23 26.22
CA ALA A 98 15.96 -2.45 26.27
C ALA A 98 16.76 -1.13 26.37
N GLN A 99 16.29 -0.06 25.70
CA GLN A 99 16.89 1.27 25.82
C GLN A 99 16.67 1.90 27.19
N GLU A 100 15.54 1.63 27.84
CA GLU A 100 15.25 2.10 29.19
C GLU A 100 16.12 1.37 30.23
N GLU A 101 16.33 0.06 30.06
CA GLU A 101 17.23 -0.74 30.90
C GLU A 101 18.68 -0.22 30.82
N LEU A 102 19.16 0.11 29.61
CA LEU A 102 20.48 0.73 29.41
C LEU A 102 20.64 2.11 30.07
N LYS A 103 19.54 2.86 30.22
CA LYS A 103 19.54 4.17 30.88
C LYS A 103 19.38 4.08 32.39
N SER A 104 18.82 2.97 32.88
CA SER A 104 18.44 2.79 34.27
C SER A 104 19.43 1.97 35.08
N GLU A 105 20.49 1.42 34.47
CA GLU A 105 21.67 1.00 35.25
C GLU A 105 22.16 2.22 36.06
N PRO A 106 21.92 2.24 37.38
CA PRO A 106 22.37 3.33 38.21
C PRO A 106 23.89 3.30 38.14
N ASN A 107 24.52 4.48 38.08
CA ASN A 107 25.93 4.63 38.36
C ASN A 107 26.23 3.91 39.69
N GLU A 108 26.60 2.63 39.64
CA GLU A 108 27.38 2.04 40.70
C GLU A 108 28.65 2.88 40.71
N GLU A 109 28.72 3.74 41.73
CA GLU A 109 29.86 4.59 42.04
C GLU A 109 31.08 3.69 42.17
N LEU A 110 31.75 3.40 41.05
CA LEU A 110 33.10 2.91 41.05
C LEU A 110 33.92 3.94 41.83
N PRO A 111 34.56 3.57 42.96
CA PRO A 111 35.38 4.45 43.73
C PRO A 111 36.72 4.61 43.01
N PHE A 112 36.70 5.30 41.87
CA PHE A 112 37.90 5.72 41.16
C PHE A 112 37.97 7.24 41.22
N ASP A 113 38.79 7.71 42.16
CA ASP A 113 39.22 9.09 42.35
C ASP A 113 40.13 9.51 41.17
N LEU A 114 39.56 9.53 39.97
CA LEU A 114 40.14 10.16 38.79
C LEU A 114 39.69 11.61 38.81
N LYS A 115 40.61 12.45 39.29
CA LYS A 115 40.57 13.91 39.21
C LYS A 115 39.85 14.35 37.93
N LYS A 116 38.66 14.92 38.15
CA LYS A 116 37.83 15.63 37.18
C LYS A 116 38.65 16.78 36.58
N ASP A 117 39.42 16.46 35.54
CA ASP A 117 39.72 17.46 34.53
C ASP A 117 38.39 17.78 33.85
N LYS A 118 37.91 18.97 34.19
CA LYS A 118 36.65 19.57 33.78
C LYS A 118 36.71 19.83 32.27
N LEU A 119 36.59 18.78 31.46
CA LEU A 119 36.27 18.89 30.04
C LEU A 119 34.82 19.35 29.96
N GLU A 120 34.62 20.66 30.01
CA GLU A 120 33.36 21.29 29.59
C GLU A 120 33.21 20.98 28.10
N PHE A 121 32.52 19.87 27.79
CA PHE A 121 31.94 19.64 26.49
C PHE A 121 30.87 20.72 26.32
N SER A 122 31.26 21.87 25.77
CA SER A 122 30.32 22.86 25.25
C SER A 122 29.62 22.20 24.06
N CYS A 123 28.59 21.41 24.34
CA CYS A 123 27.64 20.98 23.34
C CYS A 123 26.97 22.26 22.83
N ASP A 124 27.49 22.79 21.73
CA ASP A 124 27.03 24.03 21.09
C ASP A 124 25.51 24.01 20.97
N GLU A 125 24.85 24.86 21.76
CA GLU A 125 23.40 25.02 21.78
C GLU A 125 22.84 25.33 20.37
N ASN A 126 23.69 25.91 19.51
CA ASN A 126 23.43 26.19 18.11
C ASN A 126 23.29 24.90 17.26
N ILE A 127 24.07 23.85 17.53
CA ILE A 127 23.98 22.57 16.81
C ILE A 127 22.64 21.88 17.13
N SER A 128 22.20 21.94 18.39
CA SER A 128 20.90 21.39 18.81
C SER A 128 19.73 22.12 18.13
N LYS A 129 19.74 23.46 18.09
CA LYS A 129 18.72 24.27 17.41
C LYS A 129 18.68 24.04 15.90
N GLN A 130 19.84 23.86 15.27
CA GLN A 130 19.90 23.54 13.84
C GLN A 130 19.29 22.17 13.54
N ARG A 131 19.64 21.16 14.36
CA ARG A 131 19.08 19.81 14.22
C ARG A 131 17.55 19.78 14.43
N GLN A 132 17.02 20.59 15.34
CA GLN A 132 15.57 20.71 15.53
C GLN A 132 14.86 21.29 14.31
N LYS A 133 15.41 22.35 13.70
CA LYS A 133 14.85 22.95 12.47
C LYS A 133 14.86 21.99 11.29
N GLU A 134 15.93 21.20 11.16
CA GLU A 134 16.02 20.15 10.13
C GLU A 134 14.96 19.06 10.34
N LEU A 135 14.75 18.65 11.59
CA LEU A 135 13.75 17.63 11.93
C LEU A 135 12.32 18.15 11.70
N GLU A 136 12.05 19.42 12.00
CA GLU A 136 10.77 20.07 11.71
C GLU A 136 10.51 20.16 10.19
N LEU A 137 11.53 20.52 9.40
CA LEU A 137 11.44 20.56 7.95
C LEU A 137 11.16 19.17 7.35
N ASN A 138 11.87 18.14 7.83
CA ASN A 138 11.65 16.76 7.41
C ASN A 138 10.25 16.27 7.76
N MET A 139 9.75 16.59 8.96
CA MET A 139 8.39 16.25 9.37
C MET A 139 7.33 16.91 8.47
N LYS A 140 7.53 18.20 8.12
CA LYS A 140 6.64 18.91 7.20
C LYS A 140 6.65 18.30 5.79
N TYR A 141 7.82 17.87 5.32
CA TYR A 141 7.95 17.18 4.04
C TYR A 141 7.21 15.84 4.01
N ILE A 142 7.31 15.04 5.07
CA ILE A 142 6.59 13.76 5.21
C ILE A 142 5.07 14.00 5.15
N GLN A 143 4.55 14.98 5.91
CA GLN A 143 3.12 15.30 5.88
C GLN A 143 2.63 15.74 4.49
N GLN A 144 3.46 16.47 3.74
CA GLN A 144 3.14 16.85 2.36
C GLN A 144 3.15 15.65 1.40
N GLN A 145 4.03 14.67 1.61
CA GLN A 145 4.03 13.45 0.82
C GLN A 145 2.80 12.57 1.13
N ASP A 146 2.47 12.39 2.41
CA ASP A 146 1.32 11.58 2.84
C ASP A 146 0.00 12.15 2.30
N THR A 147 -0.14 13.48 2.33
CA THR A 147 -1.33 14.15 1.74
C THR A 147 -1.39 13.97 0.23
N LYS A 148 -0.26 14.05 -0.47
CA LYS A 148 -0.19 13.81 -1.93
C LYS A 148 -0.53 12.37 -2.29
N GLU A 149 -0.05 11.39 -1.52
CA GLU A 149 -0.35 9.96 -1.74
C GLU A 149 -1.81 9.63 -1.43
N SER A 150 -2.37 10.23 -0.37
CA SER A 150 -3.79 10.12 -0.03
C SER A 150 -4.68 10.67 -1.15
N VAL A 151 -4.38 11.86 -1.68
CA VAL A 151 -5.10 12.45 -2.83
C VAL A 151 -4.97 11.56 -4.06
N LYS A 152 -3.78 11.03 -4.34
CA LYS A 152 -3.57 10.11 -5.48
C LYS A 152 -4.41 8.85 -5.35
N THR A 153 -4.48 8.26 -4.16
CA THR A 153 -5.29 7.07 -3.89
C THR A 153 -6.77 7.36 -4.08
N LEU A 154 -7.25 8.51 -3.60
CA LEU A 154 -8.63 8.96 -3.77
C LEU A 154 -8.99 9.14 -5.25
N ILE A 155 -8.11 9.79 -6.03
CA ILE A 155 -8.29 9.97 -7.48
C ILE A 155 -8.34 8.62 -8.20
N ASN A 156 -7.47 7.68 -7.82
CA ASN A 156 -7.42 6.35 -8.43
C ASN A 156 -8.69 5.54 -8.12
N SER A 157 -9.18 5.58 -6.88
CA SER A 157 -10.45 4.96 -6.48
C SER A 157 -11.62 5.57 -7.28
N HIS A 158 -11.70 6.90 -7.35
CA HIS A 158 -12.74 7.58 -8.10
C HIS A 158 -12.71 7.22 -9.60
N SER A 159 -11.51 7.11 -10.18
CA SER A 159 -11.34 6.68 -11.57
C SER A 159 -11.82 5.24 -11.81
N GLN A 160 -11.62 4.34 -10.83
CA GLN A 160 -12.15 2.97 -10.90
C GLN A 160 -13.68 2.96 -10.81
N ASP A 161 -14.26 3.76 -9.92
CA ASP A 161 -15.72 3.88 -9.79
C ASP A 161 -16.36 4.41 -11.08
N ILE A 162 -15.76 5.44 -11.69
CA ILE A 162 -16.21 5.96 -13.00
C ILE A 162 -16.19 4.85 -14.06
N ARG A 163 -15.11 4.05 -14.14
CA ARG A 163 -15.01 2.93 -15.09
C ARG A 163 -16.05 1.86 -14.80
N HIS A 164 -16.30 1.55 -13.53
CA HIS A 164 -17.30 0.57 -13.13
C HIS A 164 -18.72 1.02 -13.50
N ASN A 165 -19.07 2.26 -13.17
CA ASN A 165 -20.37 2.85 -13.49
C ASN A 165 -20.59 2.92 -15.00
N LYS A 166 -19.55 3.29 -15.78
CA LYS A 166 -19.61 3.26 -17.25
C LYS A 166 -19.97 1.87 -17.78
N LYS A 167 -19.39 0.80 -17.21
CA LYS A 167 -19.71 -0.58 -17.59
C LYS A 167 -21.13 -0.99 -17.22
N ILE A 168 -21.66 -0.53 -16.09
CA ILE A 168 -23.05 -0.79 -15.69
C ILE A 168 -24.00 -0.12 -16.70
N ILE A 169 -23.81 1.18 -16.93
CA ILE A 169 -24.64 1.96 -17.86
C ILE A 169 -24.62 1.33 -19.25
N GLN A 170 -23.44 0.93 -19.74
CA GLN A 170 -23.32 0.27 -21.05
C GLN A 170 -24.14 -1.04 -21.13
N ARG A 171 -24.07 -1.89 -20.10
CA ARG A 171 -24.86 -3.14 -20.09
C ARG A 171 -26.36 -2.88 -20.06
N ASP A 172 -26.78 -1.87 -19.31
CA ASP A 172 -28.19 -1.49 -19.24
C ASP A 172 -28.67 -0.96 -20.59
N THR A 173 -27.88 -0.13 -21.27
CA THR A 173 -28.21 0.36 -22.62
C THR A 173 -28.28 -0.78 -23.64
N ASP A 174 -27.35 -1.72 -23.59
CA ASP A 174 -27.32 -2.87 -24.52
C ASP A 174 -28.53 -3.78 -24.28
N THR A 175 -28.90 -3.98 -23.01
CA THR A 175 -30.08 -4.77 -22.61
C THR A 175 -31.37 -4.10 -23.12
N GLN A 176 -31.49 -2.78 -22.93
CA GLN A 176 -32.64 -2.03 -23.42
C GLN A 176 -32.74 -2.08 -24.95
N LEU A 177 -31.61 -1.94 -25.65
CA LEU A 177 -31.54 -2.00 -27.10
C LEU A 177 -31.96 -3.37 -27.62
N SER A 178 -31.49 -4.46 -27.01
CA SER A 178 -31.91 -5.83 -27.31
C SER A 178 -33.41 -6.05 -27.11
N LEU A 179 -33.98 -5.54 -26.00
CA LEU A 179 -35.42 -5.62 -25.74
C LEU A 179 -36.24 -4.87 -26.79
N ILE A 180 -35.78 -3.69 -27.21
CA ILE A 180 -36.44 -2.89 -28.26
C ILE A 180 -36.39 -3.64 -29.59
N GLN A 181 -35.23 -4.16 -29.98
CA GLN A 181 -35.08 -4.94 -31.21
C GLN A 181 -35.99 -6.17 -31.22
N LYS A 182 -36.06 -6.91 -30.11
CA LYS A 182 -36.97 -8.05 -29.95
C LYS A 182 -38.43 -7.63 -30.13
N ARG A 183 -38.85 -6.52 -29.50
CA ARG A 183 -40.22 -5.98 -29.68
C ARG A 183 -40.50 -5.59 -31.13
N LEU A 184 -39.55 -5.00 -31.83
CA LEU A 184 -39.68 -4.66 -33.24
C LEU A 184 -39.81 -5.91 -34.13
N GLN A 185 -39.02 -6.95 -33.89
CA GLN A 185 -39.14 -8.23 -34.61
C GLN A 185 -40.51 -8.88 -34.39
N MET A 186 -41.00 -8.92 -33.14
CA MET A 186 -42.34 -9.42 -32.82
C MET A 186 -43.45 -8.64 -33.56
N ARG A 187 -43.30 -7.32 -33.69
CA ARG A 187 -44.24 -6.50 -34.48
C ARG A 187 -44.16 -6.79 -35.98
N LYS A 188 -42.96 -7.03 -36.53
CA LYS A 188 -42.79 -7.42 -37.94
C LYS A 188 -43.52 -8.74 -38.24
N ILE A 189 -43.36 -9.73 -37.38
CA ILE A 189 -44.04 -11.03 -37.50
C ILE A 189 -45.55 -10.86 -37.37
N LYS A 190 -46.03 -10.02 -36.44
CA LYS A 190 -47.47 -9.79 -36.26
C LYS A 190 -48.12 -9.05 -37.44
N LYS A 191 -47.42 -8.10 -38.06
CA LYS A 191 -47.95 -7.30 -39.17
C LYS A 191 -47.95 -8.07 -40.50
N HIS A 192 -46.98 -8.96 -40.68
CA HIS A 192 -46.96 -9.96 -41.75
C HIS A 192 -47.43 -11.31 -41.21
N GLY A 193 -48.47 -11.31 -40.37
CA GLY A 193 -49.05 -12.53 -39.83
C GLY A 193 -49.24 -13.55 -40.95
N PRO A 194 -49.06 -14.86 -40.67
CA PRO A 194 -49.16 -15.88 -41.68
C PRO A 194 -50.48 -15.64 -42.40
N GLU A 195 -50.38 -15.21 -43.67
CA GLU A 195 -51.51 -15.29 -44.57
C GLU A 195 -52.02 -16.71 -44.36
N SER A 196 -53.25 -16.79 -43.85
CA SER A 196 -53.97 -18.03 -43.73
C SER A 196 -53.98 -18.62 -45.12
N VAL A 197 -53.00 -19.49 -45.39
CA VAL A 197 -53.14 -20.55 -46.36
C VAL A 197 -54.20 -21.42 -45.72
N ASP A 198 -55.45 -21.06 -45.99
CA ASP A 198 -56.60 -21.89 -45.74
C ASP A 198 -56.24 -23.25 -46.32
N THR A 199 -56.03 -24.18 -45.41
CA THR A 199 -55.80 -25.57 -45.72
C THR A 199 -57.16 -26.09 -46.12
N GLU A 200 -57.55 -25.86 -47.37
CA GLU A 200 -58.47 -26.79 -48.02
C GLU A 200 -57.67 -28.06 -48.30
N GLU A 201 -58.15 -29.12 -47.66
CA GLU A 201 -57.76 -30.50 -47.85
C GLU A 201 -57.62 -30.82 -49.35
N ASN A 202 -56.43 -31.20 -49.79
CA ASN A 202 -56.35 -32.17 -50.87
C ASN A 202 -55.11 -33.04 -50.76
N GLU A 203 -55.38 -34.31 -50.45
CA GLU A 203 -54.41 -35.39 -50.50
C GLU A 203 -53.84 -35.54 -51.92
N LYS A 204 -52.61 -36.07 -51.95
CA LYS A 204 -51.87 -36.61 -53.12
C LYS A 204 -51.25 -35.57 -54.06
N ALA A 205 -49.93 -35.41 -53.96
CA ALA A 205 -49.02 -36.08 -54.90
C ALA A 205 -47.57 -35.87 -54.49
N LYS A 206 -46.78 -36.95 -54.63
CA LYS A 206 -45.32 -36.91 -54.67
C LYS A 206 -44.88 -36.01 -55.83
N SER A 207 -44.02 -35.04 -55.57
CA SER A 207 -43.15 -34.48 -56.60
C SER A 207 -41.92 -33.88 -55.97
N ASP A 208 -40.78 -34.46 -56.29
CA ASP A 208 -39.48 -33.80 -56.32
C ASP A 208 -39.62 -32.41 -56.96
N ASN A 209 -39.14 -31.37 -56.28
CA ASN A 209 -38.27 -30.40 -56.94
C ASN A 209 -37.54 -29.49 -55.95
N GLY A 210 -36.24 -29.33 -56.20
CA GLY A 210 -35.36 -28.45 -55.46
C GLY A 210 -35.74 -26.98 -55.61
N GLY A 211 -35.83 -26.29 -54.49
CA GLY A 211 -36.08 -24.85 -54.41
C GLY A 211 -35.18 -24.22 -53.36
N ARG A 212 -33.94 -23.95 -53.74
CA ARG A 212 -32.91 -23.27 -52.95
C ARG A 212 -33.28 -21.78 -52.82
N ILE A 213 -33.90 -21.37 -51.71
CA ILE A 213 -33.96 -19.94 -51.33
C ILE A 213 -33.29 -19.77 -49.97
N ARG A 214 -31.97 -19.63 -50.02
CA ARG A 214 -31.12 -19.22 -48.89
C ARG A 214 -31.07 -17.69 -48.89
N GLY A 215 -32.13 -17.07 -48.37
CA GLY A 215 -32.17 -15.63 -48.11
C GLY A 215 -31.42 -15.29 -46.82
N SER A 216 -30.10 -15.20 -46.88
CA SER A 216 -29.27 -14.68 -45.80
C SER A 216 -29.44 -13.16 -45.71
N PHE A 217 -30.35 -12.69 -44.87
CA PHE A 217 -30.46 -11.27 -44.53
C PHE A 217 -29.53 -10.97 -43.34
N GLU A 218 -28.24 -10.79 -43.62
CA GLU A 218 -27.29 -10.24 -42.66
C GLU A 218 -27.54 -8.74 -42.49
N LEU A 219 -28.28 -8.37 -41.44
CA LEU A 219 -28.31 -7.00 -40.93
C LEU A 219 -27.01 -6.74 -40.16
N SER A 220 -25.94 -6.43 -40.91
CA SER A 220 -24.70 -5.87 -40.37
C SER A 220 -24.94 -4.42 -39.94
N SER A 221 -25.53 -4.21 -38.76
CA SER A 221 -25.58 -2.89 -38.11
C SER A 221 -24.26 -2.60 -37.42
N LYS A 222 -23.25 -2.24 -38.21
CA LYS A 222 -22.06 -1.51 -37.74
C LYS A 222 -22.43 -0.03 -37.62
N ASN A 223 -23.01 0.35 -36.50
CA ASN A 223 -23.07 1.76 -36.10
C ASN A 223 -22.01 1.94 -35.01
N GLU A 224 -20.75 2.06 -35.42
CA GLU A 224 -19.72 2.75 -34.64
C GLU A 224 -20.08 4.24 -34.68
N LEU A 225 -20.78 4.71 -33.65
CA LEU A 225 -20.83 6.13 -33.33
C LEU A 225 -19.56 6.44 -32.55
N ASP A 226 -18.50 6.77 -33.27
CA ASP A 226 -17.39 7.55 -32.74
C ASP A 226 -17.94 8.92 -32.33
N MET A 227 -18.32 9.01 -31.06
CA MET A 227 -18.49 10.28 -30.38
C MET A 227 -17.10 10.72 -29.93
N ASP A 228 -16.52 11.66 -30.69
CA ASP A 228 -15.30 12.39 -30.36
C ASP A 228 -15.41 12.98 -28.94
N ILE A 229 -14.83 12.26 -27.97
CA ILE A 229 -14.49 12.85 -26.68
C ILE A 229 -13.14 13.52 -26.88
N ILE A 230 -13.13 14.83 -26.65
CA ILE A 230 -11.94 15.68 -26.61
C ILE A 230 -10.99 15.11 -25.55
N ASP A 231 -10.01 14.32 -26.00
CA ASP A 231 -8.85 13.92 -25.22
C ASP A 231 -7.97 15.16 -25.02
N ILE A 232 -8.06 15.77 -23.84
CA ILE A 232 -7.02 16.68 -23.36
C ILE A 232 -5.91 15.81 -22.77
N THR A 233 -5.13 15.14 -23.62
CA THR A 233 -3.70 14.85 -23.36
C THR A 233 -3.00 14.21 -24.55
N THR A 234 -1.93 14.88 -24.99
CA THR A 234 -0.72 14.39 -25.69
C THR A 234 -0.72 14.18 -27.22
N PRO A 235 0.36 14.62 -27.92
CA PRO A 235 0.48 14.56 -29.38
C PRO A 235 0.86 13.17 -29.90
N ALA A 236 0.21 12.79 -31.00
CA ALA A 236 0.44 11.59 -31.78
C ALA A 236 1.84 11.56 -32.43
N LYS A 237 2.50 10.41 -32.38
CA LYS A 237 3.66 10.05 -33.21
C LYS A 237 3.24 8.88 -34.11
N THR A 238 3.23 9.15 -35.41
CA THR A 238 2.89 8.24 -36.50
C THR A 238 3.98 7.17 -36.64
N GLU A 239 3.60 5.90 -36.72
CA GLU A 239 4.50 4.79 -37.06
C GLU A 239 4.77 4.74 -38.57
N PRO A 240 6.02 4.44 -38.97
CA PRO A 240 6.26 3.60 -40.13
C PRO A 240 6.96 2.28 -39.72
N SER A 241 6.49 1.21 -40.33
CA SER A 241 7.00 -0.16 -40.26
C SER A 241 8.48 -0.28 -40.66
N VAL A 242 9.38 -0.70 -39.76
CA VAL A 242 10.69 -1.29 -40.14
C VAL A 242 11.19 -2.28 -39.05
N SER A 243 11.73 -3.39 -39.56
CA SER A 243 12.41 -4.59 -39.01
C SER A 243 13.12 -4.59 -37.63
N GLU A 244 13.07 -5.77 -37.01
CA GLU A 244 13.51 -6.19 -35.65
C GLU A 244 15.00 -6.02 -35.27
N SER A 245 15.87 -5.44 -36.11
CA SER A 245 17.31 -5.36 -35.81
C SER A 245 17.78 -4.12 -35.04
N ASN A 246 16.90 -3.16 -34.73
CA ASN A 246 17.28 -1.89 -34.06
C ASN A 246 16.84 -1.73 -32.59
N LEU A 247 16.27 -2.77 -31.97
CA LEU A 247 15.60 -2.66 -30.65
C LEU A 247 16.53 -2.34 -29.46
N LYS A 248 17.86 -2.46 -29.61
CA LYS A 248 18.82 -2.23 -28.51
C LYS A 248 19.43 -0.83 -28.49
N GLU A 249 19.40 -0.09 -29.60
CA GLU A 249 20.00 1.24 -29.67
C GLU A 249 18.98 2.35 -29.35
N THR A 250 17.69 2.11 -29.66
CA THR A 250 16.62 3.06 -29.34
C THR A 250 16.30 3.14 -27.83
N GLN A 251 16.54 2.08 -27.06
CA GLN A 251 16.36 2.13 -25.59
C GLN A 251 17.46 2.92 -24.86
N PHE A 252 18.64 3.11 -25.47
CA PHE A 252 19.71 3.88 -24.86
C PHE A 252 19.54 5.40 -25.09
N GLN A 253 19.04 5.81 -26.26
CA GLN A 253 18.72 7.22 -26.53
C GLN A 253 17.44 7.70 -25.85
N GLN A 254 16.42 6.84 -25.68
CA GLN A 254 15.21 7.22 -24.95
C GLN A 254 15.46 7.44 -23.45
N LYS A 255 16.52 6.83 -22.88
CA LYS A 255 16.97 7.09 -21.50
C LYS A 255 17.78 8.39 -21.36
N GLN A 256 18.40 8.88 -22.45
CA GLN A 256 19.11 10.16 -22.47
C GLN A 256 18.14 11.34 -22.66
N GLU A 257 17.12 11.21 -23.49
CA GLU A 257 16.08 12.26 -23.66
C GLU A 257 15.21 12.41 -22.39
N PHE A 258 14.94 11.32 -21.65
CA PHE A 258 14.22 11.39 -20.36
C PHE A 258 15.01 12.12 -19.25
N MET A 259 16.32 12.30 -19.40
CA MET A 259 17.13 13.11 -18.48
C MET A 259 17.23 14.58 -18.88
N GLN A 260 16.87 14.96 -20.11
CA GLN A 260 16.91 16.36 -20.57
C GLN A 260 15.55 17.07 -20.50
N GLU A 261 14.42 16.35 -20.48
CA GLU A 261 13.08 16.96 -20.38
C GLU A 261 12.60 17.26 -18.94
N PHE A 262 13.43 17.02 -17.92
CA PHE A 262 13.15 17.42 -16.52
C PHE A 262 13.85 18.72 -16.09
N GLU A 263 14.19 19.60 -17.03
CA GLU A 263 14.32 21.03 -16.72
C GLU A 263 12.92 21.62 -16.52
N ILE A 264 12.34 21.35 -15.34
CA ILE A 264 11.16 22.05 -14.85
C ILE A 264 11.52 23.55 -14.86
N PRO A 265 10.76 24.42 -15.57
CA PRO A 265 10.96 25.85 -15.49
C PRO A 265 10.97 26.27 -14.03
N ASN A 266 12.01 27.02 -13.68
CA ASN A 266 12.40 27.41 -12.33
C ASN A 266 11.43 28.45 -11.71
N HIS A 267 10.12 28.22 -11.84
CA HIS A 267 9.05 29.12 -11.45
C HIS A 267 8.88 29.13 -9.92
N TYR A 268 9.18 28.02 -9.25
CA TYR A 268 9.17 27.96 -7.79
C TYR A 268 10.35 28.70 -7.16
N GLU A 269 11.54 28.67 -7.76
CA GLU A 269 12.71 29.41 -7.24
C GLU A 269 12.55 30.91 -7.49
N GLN A 270 11.94 31.33 -8.61
CA GLN A 270 11.55 32.74 -8.82
C GLN A 270 10.46 33.22 -7.85
N MET A 271 9.51 32.36 -7.46
CA MET A 271 8.45 32.72 -6.50
C MET A 271 9.00 32.87 -5.07
N VAL A 272 9.97 32.04 -4.70
CA VAL A 272 10.64 32.12 -3.39
C VAL A 272 11.61 33.31 -3.33
N LEU A 273 12.34 33.61 -4.40
CA LEU A 273 13.19 34.81 -4.48
C LEU A 273 12.37 36.11 -4.51
N SER A 274 11.22 36.12 -5.19
CA SER A 274 10.27 37.24 -5.19
C SER A 274 9.69 37.57 -3.81
N GLN A 275 9.55 36.59 -2.91
CA GLN A 275 9.05 36.85 -1.55
C GLN A 275 10.17 37.33 -0.61
N LEU A 276 11.42 36.95 -0.86
CA LEU A 276 12.57 37.41 -0.08
C LEU A 276 12.90 38.90 -0.35
N ASP A 277 12.77 39.37 -1.60
CA ASP A 277 13.02 40.77 -1.93
C ASP A 277 11.95 41.74 -1.39
N GLN A 278 10.73 41.27 -1.12
CA GLN A 278 9.69 42.10 -0.48
C GLN A 278 9.97 42.37 1.01
N THR A 279 10.77 41.53 1.67
CA THR A 279 11.10 41.69 3.10
C THR A 279 12.36 42.53 3.37
N ARG A 280 13.14 42.86 2.34
CA ARG A 280 14.35 43.70 2.47
C ARG A 280 14.13 45.19 2.26
N ASN A 281 12.96 45.60 1.77
CA ASN A 281 12.69 47.02 1.43
C ASN A 281 11.80 47.78 2.43
N THR A 282 11.55 47.24 3.63
CA THR A 282 10.81 47.97 4.70
C THR A 282 11.63 48.23 5.96
N SER A 283 12.93 47.90 6.03
CA SER A 283 13.78 48.19 7.20
C SER A 283 14.48 49.56 7.10
N ASN A 284 13.74 50.59 6.74
CA ASN A 284 14.18 51.97 6.92
C ASN A 284 12.91 52.82 6.98
N TYR A 285 12.29 52.91 8.15
CA TYR A 285 11.65 54.11 8.69
C TYR A 285 11.02 53.74 10.05
N GLN A 286 11.49 54.45 11.09
CA GLN A 286 10.87 54.65 12.41
C GLN A 286 10.90 53.50 13.42
N ASP A 287 12.05 53.47 14.11
CA ASP A 287 12.08 53.57 15.58
C ASP A 287 11.12 54.67 16.09
N SER A 288 10.49 54.42 17.24
CA SER A 288 9.55 55.29 18.00
C SER A 288 8.05 55.12 17.67
N ASN A 289 7.41 54.15 18.34
CA ASN A 289 5.98 54.07 18.71
C ASN A 289 5.35 52.70 18.40
N GLN A 290 5.64 51.68 19.21
CA GLN A 290 4.82 50.47 19.28
C GLN A 290 4.86 49.84 20.69
N ILE A 291 4.34 50.59 21.66
CA ILE A 291 3.79 50.04 22.91
C ILE A 291 2.35 50.53 22.97
N ASN A 292 1.43 49.85 22.28
CA ASN A 292 -0.03 49.87 22.57
C ASN A 292 -0.94 49.10 21.57
N PHE A 293 -0.43 48.21 20.71
CA PHE A 293 -1.30 47.51 19.74
C PHE A 293 -1.70 46.08 20.14
N GLU A 294 -1.35 45.61 21.34
CA GLU A 294 -1.66 44.24 21.80
C GLU A 294 -2.85 44.14 22.78
N GLN A 295 -3.49 45.25 23.16
CA GLN A 295 -4.63 45.20 24.10
C GLN A 295 -6.02 45.33 23.48
N SER A 296 -6.17 45.52 22.17
CA SER A 296 -7.50 45.75 21.55
C SER A 296 -8.16 44.51 20.91
N TYR A 297 -7.52 43.34 20.91
CA TYR A 297 -8.09 42.13 20.29
C TYR A 297 -8.63 41.07 21.27
N LEU A 298 -8.61 41.34 22.58
CA LEU A 298 -9.07 40.38 23.59
C LEU A 298 -10.42 40.70 24.25
N GLN A 299 -11.27 41.56 23.65
CA GLN A 299 -12.51 41.96 24.34
C GLN A 299 -13.83 41.96 23.56
N ASN A 300 -13.91 41.41 22.33
CA ASN A 300 -15.18 41.40 21.59
C ASN A 300 -15.46 40.13 20.78
N ASN A 301 -15.42 38.93 21.39
CA ASN A 301 -15.95 37.71 20.75
C ASN A 301 -16.38 36.61 21.75
N ASP A 302 -17.17 36.96 22.76
CA ASP A 302 -18.08 36.03 23.45
C ASP A 302 -19.51 36.51 23.19
N SER A 303 -20.40 35.77 22.52
CA SER A 303 -21.34 34.88 23.27
C SER A 303 -22.20 33.96 22.36
N SER A 304 -21.76 33.52 21.17
CA SER A 304 -22.66 32.71 20.29
C SER A 304 -22.10 31.42 19.69
N ALA A 305 -20.84 31.06 19.93
CA ALA A 305 -20.23 29.85 19.35
C ALA A 305 -20.09 28.66 20.34
N LEU A 306 -20.32 28.86 21.63
CA LEU A 306 -20.03 27.88 22.69
C LEU A 306 -21.17 26.88 23.00
N ASN A 307 -22.19 26.76 22.14
CA ASN A 307 -23.32 25.84 22.34
C ASN A 307 -23.38 24.67 21.33
N LYS A 308 -22.44 24.59 20.36
CA LYS A 308 -22.47 23.54 19.33
C LYS A 308 -21.48 22.40 19.58
N THR A 309 -20.39 22.62 20.30
CA THR A 309 -19.41 21.58 20.63
C THR A 309 -19.88 20.66 21.76
N ASP A 310 -20.64 21.19 22.73
CA ASP A 310 -21.18 20.36 23.83
C ASP A 310 -22.33 19.43 23.37
N GLN A 311 -23.14 19.84 22.38
CA GLN A 311 -24.18 18.97 21.80
C GLN A 311 -23.60 17.77 21.04
N VAL A 312 -22.45 17.91 20.40
CA VAL A 312 -21.81 16.80 19.68
C VAL A 312 -21.19 15.81 20.67
N HIS A 313 -20.64 16.30 21.78
CA HIS A 313 -20.05 15.46 22.82
C HIS A 313 -21.12 14.67 23.59
N ASP A 314 -22.31 15.23 23.80
CA ASP A 314 -23.45 14.53 24.40
C ASP A 314 -24.09 13.49 23.46
N LEU A 315 -24.17 13.77 22.15
CA LEU A 315 -24.63 12.78 21.17
C LEU A 315 -23.71 11.55 21.10
N PHE A 316 -22.39 11.77 21.17
CA PHE A 316 -21.41 10.68 21.18
C PHE A 316 -21.46 9.87 22.48
N ARG A 317 -21.67 10.52 23.62
CA ARG A 317 -21.83 9.86 24.93
C ARG A 317 -23.10 9.01 24.98
N GLU A 318 -24.19 9.46 24.36
CA GLU A 318 -25.45 8.73 24.32
C GLU A 318 -25.39 7.48 23.42
N GLN A 319 -24.70 7.55 22.28
CA GLN A 319 -24.49 6.39 21.41
C GLN A 319 -23.70 5.26 22.11
N HIS A 320 -22.58 5.58 22.76
CA HIS A 320 -21.80 4.57 23.49
C HIS A 320 -22.54 3.97 24.69
N SER A 321 -23.36 4.75 25.39
CA SER A 321 -24.21 4.24 26.48
C SER A 321 -25.28 3.27 25.96
N SER A 322 -25.86 3.53 24.79
CA SER A 322 -26.87 2.66 24.17
C SER A 322 -26.30 1.31 23.70
N GLU A 323 -25.07 1.29 23.19
CA GLU A 323 -24.39 0.06 22.75
C GLU A 323 -23.97 -0.82 23.93
N GLN A 324 -23.45 -0.24 25.01
CA GLN A 324 -23.12 -1.00 26.21
C GLN A 324 -24.37 -1.64 26.86
N LYS A 325 -25.52 -0.95 26.82
CA LYS A 325 -26.80 -1.51 27.27
C LYS A 325 -27.29 -2.66 26.37
N LYS A 326 -27.09 -2.58 25.05
CA LYS A 326 -27.40 -3.67 24.10
C LYS A 326 -26.49 -4.89 24.31
N ALA A 327 -25.20 -4.69 24.55
CA ALA A 327 -24.25 -5.77 24.85
C ALA A 327 -24.60 -6.51 26.15
N LYS A 328 -24.97 -5.78 27.22
CA LYS A 328 -25.41 -6.38 28.49
C LYS A 328 -26.71 -7.19 28.34
N LYS A 329 -27.70 -6.70 27.58
CA LYS A 329 -28.93 -7.48 27.28
C LYS A 329 -28.66 -8.75 26.47
N LYS A 330 -27.69 -8.74 25.55
CA LYS A 330 -27.32 -9.94 24.78
C LYS A 330 -26.64 -10.99 25.66
N LYS A 331 -25.79 -10.57 26.61
CA LYS A 331 -25.12 -11.49 27.56
C LYS A 331 -26.10 -12.20 28.51
N VAL A 332 -27.15 -11.50 28.97
CA VAL A 332 -28.21 -12.10 29.82
C VAL A 332 -29.04 -13.14 29.07
N ARG A 333 -29.35 -12.91 27.78
CA ARG A 333 -30.10 -13.88 26.97
C ARG A 333 -29.31 -15.18 26.70
N VAL A 334 -27.99 -15.08 26.54
CA VAL A 334 -27.15 -16.26 26.34
C VAL A 334 -27.06 -17.10 27.62
N SER A 335 -26.98 -16.49 28.80
CA SER A 335 -26.92 -17.26 30.05
C SER A 335 -28.27 -17.91 30.40
N GLN A 336 -29.41 -17.25 30.12
CA GLN A 336 -30.72 -17.87 30.33
C GLN A 336 -30.95 -19.08 29.41
N LYS A 337 -30.48 -19.02 28.16
CA LYS A 337 -30.61 -20.14 27.22
C LYS A 337 -29.78 -21.35 27.66
N SER A 338 -28.56 -21.13 28.15
CA SER A 338 -27.70 -22.20 28.68
C SER A 338 -28.27 -22.86 29.94
N VAL A 339 -28.93 -22.10 30.84
CA VAL A 339 -29.54 -22.66 32.05
C VAL A 339 -30.75 -23.54 31.72
N MET A 340 -31.58 -23.16 30.74
CA MET A 340 -32.72 -24.01 30.31
C MET A 340 -32.27 -25.27 29.58
N GLU A 341 -31.19 -25.21 28.81
CA GLU A 341 -30.65 -26.38 28.10
C GLU A 341 -30.07 -27.41 29.09
N PHE A 342 -29.48 -26.95 30.19
CA PHE A 342 -28.97 -27.82 31.26
C PHE A 342 -30.09 -28.49 32.08
N GLN A 343 -31.26 -27.87 32.20
CA GLN A 343 -32.41 -28.48 32.88
C GLN A 343 -33.09 -29.57 32.05
N LEU A 344 -33.07 -29.47 30.72
CA LEU A 344 -33.65 -30.48 29.83
C LEU A 344 -32.80 -31.75 29.71
N GLN A 345 -31.50 -31.67 29.95
CA GLN A 345 -30.63 -32.87 29.92
C GLN A 345 -30.74 -33.72 31.19
N ASN A 346 -31.20 -33.14 32.31
CA ASN A 346 -31.32 -33.86 33.59
C ASN A 346 -32.71 -34.47 33.85
N SER A 347 -33.70 -34.28 32.95
CA SER A 347 -35.05 -34.84 33.09
C SER A 347 -35.26 -36.15 32.33
N ILE A 348 -34.22 -36.70 31.69
CA ILE A 348 -34.29 -38.02 31.05
C ILE A 348 -34.03 -39.08 32.14
N ILE A 349 -35.11 -39.45 32.83
CA ILE A 349 -35.12 -40.60 33.75
C ILE A 349 -35.15 -41.86 32.86
N PRO A 350 -34.16 -42.77 32.98
CA PRO A 350 -34.20 -44.04 32.27
C PRO A 350 -35.27 -44.94 32.91
N PHE A 351 -36.22 -45.40 32.09
CA PHE A 351 -37.16 -46.47 32.42
C PHE A 351 -36.52 -47.84 32.19
#